data_AF-X0W109-F1
#
_entry.id   AF-X0W109-F1
#
_cell.length_a   1.000
_cell.length_b   1.000
_cell.length_c   1.000
_cell.angle_alpha   90.00
_cell.angle_beta   90.00
_cell.angle_gamma   90.00
#
_symmetry.space_group_name_H-M   'P 1'
#
loop_
_entity.id
_entity.type
_entity.pdbx_description
1 polymer ?
#
loop_
_entity_poly.entity_id
_entity_poly.type
_entity_poly.pdbx_seq_one_letter_code
_entity_poly.pdbx_strand_id
1 'polypeptide(L)'
;VKPGTYLYITGNDVGDGQIQAFSVGTEIFDPWGHKAYTATKIYPVGGVTGSSHVGTLQVYTEADNDGANPAHVIADMLFSPWPQGFGLDQSFWDIESLEALGTLAEAEGLASSWLATEGRTLEALLAGGLQDLGCFIPLDTGSGLTSFVPIREPGGGLPVINKSLQQEVPEIITNQAEAVPNRVIFEFADRSINFRTMTFNLGDDGKAAMFEHQTRDKVQIQIAVNKEIAETIMERRELETLGGGSAVTFETSRGTRVLL
;
A
#
# COMPACT_ATOMS: atom_id res chain seq x y z
N VAL A 1 -23.51 -6.04 10.07
CA VAL A 1 -23.85 -5.08 8.99
C VAL A 1 -24.45 -3.84 9.64
N LYS A 2 -23.86 -2.64 9.43
CA LYS A 2 -24.48 -1.40 9.90
C LYS A 2 -25.84 -1.20 9.20
N PRO A 3 -26.83 -0.55 9.83
CA PRO A 3 -28.04 -0.15 9.12
C PRO A 3 -27.64 0.76 7.95
N GLY A 4 -27.99 0.40 6.72
CA GLY A 4 -27.73 1.21 5.52
C GLY A 4 -26.74 0.64 4.50
N THR A 5 -26.16 -0.54 4.72
CA THR A 5 -25.31 -1.19 3.71
C THR A 5 -26.17 -2.05 2.78
N TYR A 6 -26.27 -1.68 1.50
CA TYR A 6 -26.91 -2.50 0.47
C TYR A 6 -25.92 -3.53 -0.06
N LEU A 7 -26.24 -4.82 0.07
CA LEU A 7 -25.51 -5.90 -0.57
C LEU A 7 -26.26 -6.27 -1.86
N TYR A 8 -25.68 -5.91 -3.01
CA TYR A 8 -26.18 -6.35 -4.30
C TYR A 8 -25.60 -7.73 -4.60
N ILE A 9 -26.45 -8.75 -4.59
CA ILE A 9 -26.09 -10.09 -5.03
C ILE A 9 -26.76 -10.31 -6.39
N THR A 10 -25.98 -10.23 -7.46
CA THR A 10 -26.44 -10.58 -8.81
C THR A 10 -26.11 -12.04 -9.05
N GLY A 11 -27.16 -12.84 -9.33
CA GLY A 11 -27.01 -14.24 -9.71
C GLY A 11 -26.46 -14.38 -11.13
N ASN A 12 -25.87 -15.55 -11.40
CA ASN A 12 -25.29 -15.92 -12.69
C ASN A 12 -26.34 -15.88 -13.82
N ASP A 13 -25.90 -15.52 -15.03
CA ASP A 13 -26.70 -15.44 -16.26
C ASP A 13 -27.35 -16.81 -16.56
N VAL A 14 -28.64 -16.95 -16.25
CA VAL A 14 -29.47 -18.02 -16.81
C VAL A 14 -29.85 -17.57 -18.21
N GLY A 15 -28.90 -17.75 -19.14
CA GLY A 15 -29.01 -17.51 -20.57
C GLY A 15 -30.17 -16.60 -21.00
N ASP A 16 -29.88 -15.30 -21.07
CA ASP A 16 -30.55 -14.24 -21.86
C ASP A 16 -30.45 -12.87 -21.16
N GLY A 17 -29.42 -12.64 -20.33
CA GLY A 17 -29.11 -11.30 -19.80
C GLY A 17 -30.18 -10.72 -18.87
N GLN A 18 -31.08 -11.56 -18.32
CA GLN A 18 -32.06 -11.12 -17.33
C GLN A 18 -31.52 -11.29 -15.90
N ILE A 19 -31.39 -10.18 -15.20
CA ILE A 19 -30.98 -10.14 -13.78
C ILE A 19 -32.17 -10.60 -12.93
N GLN A 20 -32.06 -11.77 -12.31
CA GLN A 20 -33.02 -12.19 -11.27
C GLN A 20 -32.61 -11.61 -9.91
N ALA A 21 -33.42 -10.69 -9.39
CA ALA A 21 -33.36 -10.30 -7.99
C ALA A 21 -33.99 -11.41 -7.13
N PHE A 22 -33.27 -11.89 -6.11
CA PHE A 22 -33.82 -12.83 -5.13
C PHE A 22 -33.89 -12.19 -3.74
N SER A 23 -34.85 -12.64 -2.94
CA SER A 23 -34.99 -12.18 -1.56
C SER A 23 -33.88 -12.77 -0.69
N VAL A 24 -33.31 -11.95 0.18
CA VAL A 24 -32.22 -12.35 1.08
C VAL A 24 -32.73 -12.31 2.51
N GLY A 25 -32.44 -13.38 3.27
CA GLY A 25 -32.69 -13.46 4.69
C GLY A 25 -31.46 -12.99 5.46
N THR A 26 -31.68 -12.20 6.51
CA THR A 26 -30.62 -11.82 7.45
C THR A 26 -30.91 -12.43 8.81
N GLU A 27 -30.00 -13.27 9.30
CA GLU A 27 -30.04 -13.79 10.67
C GLU A 27 -28.84 -13.28 11.45
N ILE A 28 -29.09 -12.89 12.70
CA ILE A 28 -28.07 -12.36 13.59
C ILE A 28 -27.75 -13.45 14.63
N PHE A 29 -26.48 -13.87 14.71
CA PHE A 29 -26.04 -15.02 15.51
C PHE A 29 -24.69 -14.81 16.22
N ASP A 30 -24.41 -15.60 17.27
CA ASP A 30 -23.14 -15.65 18.00
C ASP A 30 -22.13 -16.61 17.34
N PRO A 31 -20.85 -16.62 17.74
CA PRO A 31 -19.83 -17.53 17.18
C PRO A 31 -20.15 -19.03 17.33
N TRP A 32 -21.16 -19.38 18.14
CA TRP A 32 -21.58 -20.74 18.44
C TRP A 32 -22.92 -21.11 17.79
N GLY A 33 -23.51 -20.22 16.97
CA GLY A 33 -24.73 -20.48 16.22
C GLY A 33 -26.04 -20.17 16.97
N HIS A 34 -25.99 -19.56 18.15
CA HIS A 34 -27.20 -19.06 18.82
C HIS A 34 -27.59 -17.69 18.28
N LYS A 35 -28.87 -17.32 18.32
CA LYS A 35 -29.33 -15.99 17.89
C LYS A 35 -28.80 -14.91 18.86
N ALA A 36 -27.67 -14.27 18.54
CA ALA A 36 -27.10 -13.14 19.28
C ALA A 36 -26.39 -12.13 18.35
N TYR A 37 -26.14 -10.92 18.84
CA TYR A 37 -25.85 -9.71 18.03
C TYR A 37 -24.46 -9.60 17.36
N THR A 38 -23.68 -10.68 17.27
CA THR A 38 -22.24 -10.58 16.97
C THR A 38 -21.84 -10.93 15.53
N ALA A 39 -22.66 -11.67 14.78
CA ALA A 39 -22.43 -11.98 13.37
C ALA A 39 -23.72 -11.88 12.55
N THR A 40 -23.62 -11.53 11.26
CA THR A 40 -24.76 -11.46 10.33
C THR A 40 -24.62 -12.56 9.27
N LYS A 41 -25.56 -13.50 9.25
CA LYS A 41 -25.66 -14.55 8.21
C LYS A 41 -26.58 -14.01 7.13
N ILE A 42 -26.08 -14.05 5.91
CA ILE A 42 -26.82 -13.64 4.72
C ILE A 42 -27.03 -14.90 3.88
N TYR A 43 -28.28 -15.25 3.58
CA TYR A 43 -28.61 -16.43 2.78
C TYR A 43 -29.77 -16.15 1.83
N PRO A 44 -29.80 -16.81 0.66
CA PRO A 44 -30.93 -16.69 -0.27
C PRO A 44 -32.20 -17.30 0.35
N VAL A 45 -33.32 -16.59 0.25
CA VAL A 45 -34.65 -17.05 0.65
C VAL A 45 -35.40 -17.45 -0.61
N GLY A 46 -35.52 -18.76 -0.83
CA GLY A 46 -36.05 -19.35 -2.04
C GLY A 46 -34.95 -20.04 -2.86
N GLY A 47 -35.27 -21.19 -3.45
CA GLY A 47 -34.33 -21.98 -4.24
C GLY A 47 -33.82 -21.16 -5.42
N VAL A 48 -32.51 -20.93 -5.46
CA VAL A 48 -31.82 -20.34 -6.61
C VAL A 48 -31.78 -21.42 -7.68
N THR A 49 -32.52 -21.23 -8.78
CA THR A 49 -32.46 -22.14 -9.92
C THR A 49 -31.05 -22.06 -10.50
N GLY A 50 -30.26 -23.13 -10.37
CA GLY A 50 -28.87 -23.18 -10.82
C GLY A 50 -27.80 -23.26 -9.72
N SER A 51 -28.18 -23.34 -8.44
CA SER A 51 -27.22 -23.59 -7.35
C SER A 51 -26.73 -25.05 -7.38
N SER A 52 -25.48 -25.28 -7.80
CA SER A 52 -24.76 -26.48 -7.39
C SER A 52 -24.54 -26.41 -5.87
N HIS A 53 -24.51 -27.56 -5.19
CA HIS A 53 -24.39 -27.68 -3.73
C HIS A 53 -23.06 -27.15 -3.14
N VAL A 54 -22.22 -26.54 -3.97
CA VAL A 54 -20.97 -25.90 -3.57
C VAL A 54 -21.19 -24.40 -3.75
N GLY A 55 -21.76 -23.76 -2.73
CA GLY A 55 -22.04 -22.33 -2.75
C GLY A 55 -20.75 -21.51 -2.76
N THR A 56 -20.20 -21.25 -3.95
CA THR A 56 -19.17 -20.23 -4.16
C THR A 56 -19.85 -18.89 -4.35
N LEU A 57 -19.69 -18.02 -3.36
CA LEU A 57 -20.11 -16.63 -3.40
C LEU A 57 -19.04 -15.87 -4.23
N GLN A 58 -19.37 -15.55 -5.48
CA GLN A 58 -18.53 -14.69 -6.33
C GLN A 58 -19.12 -13.28 -6.33
N VAL A 59 -18.28 -12.29 -6.02
CA VAL A 59 -18.63 -10.87 -6.12
C VAL A 59 -18.53 -10.48 -7.59
N TYR A 60 -19.64 -10.00 -8.18
CA TYR A 60 -19.77 -9.68 -9.61
C TYR A 60 -19.81 -8.18 -9.92
N THR A 61 -19.63 -7.31 -8.92
CA THR A 61 -19.50 -5.87 -9.15
C THR A 61 -18.08 -5.44 -8.81
N GLU A 62 -17.38 -4.95 -9.82
CA GLU A 62 -16.04 -4.39 -9.73
C GLU A 62 -16.21 -2.89 -10.00
N ALA A 63 -15.71 -2.07 -9.08
CA ALA A 63 -15.51 -0.66 -9.36
C ALA A 63 -14.03 -0.48 -9.72
N ASP A 64 -13.75 0.28 -10.78
CA ASP A 64 -12.38 0.54 -11.23
C ASP A 64 -11.50 1.19 -10.14
N ASN A 65 -12.13 1.74 -9.09
CA ASN A 65 -11.48 2.38 -7.95
C ASN A 65 -11.76 1.68 -6.60
N ASP A 66 -11.94 0.36 -6.62
CA ASP A 66 -12.26 -0.42 -5.42
C ASP A 66 -11.00 -0.60 -4.53
N GLY A 67 -10.95 0.18 -3.47
CA GLY A 67 -9.90 0.20 -2.45
C GLY A 67 -10.01 1.43 -1.56
N ALA A 68 -9.24 1.47 -0.47
CA ALA A 68 -9.24 2.61 0.45
C ALA A 68 -8.07 3.56 0.14
N ASN A 69 -8.29 4.86 0.35
CA ASN A 69 -7.18 5.81 0.32
C ASN A 69 -6.12 5.39 1.36
N PRO A 70 -4.87 5.16 0.97
CA PRO A 70 -3.84 4.62 1.86
C PRO A 70 -3.58 5.48 3.10
N ALA A 71 -3.69 6.81 3.02
CA ALA A 71 -3.53 7.68 4.17
C ALA A 71 -4.64 7.48 5.21
N HIS A 72 -5.88 7.26 4.76
CA HIS A 72 -6.99 6.92 5.67
C HIS A 72 -6.78 5.58 6.35
N VAL A 73 -6.27 4.57 5.62
CA VAL A 73 -5.96 3.27 6.24
C VAL A 73 -4.85 3.41 7.29
N ILE A 74 -3.82 4.20 7.02
CA ILE A 74 -2.76 4.52 7.98
C ILE A 74 -3.34 5.23 9.21
N ALA A 75 -4.22 6.22 9.01
CA ALA A 75 -4.90 6.92 10.10
C ALA A 75 -5.70 5.95 10.98
N ASP A 76 -6.48 5.05 10.37
CA ASP A 76 -7.25 4.04 11.08
C ASP A 76 -6.33 3.07 11.84
N MET A 77 -5.28 2.57 11.19
CA MET A 77 -4.31 1.67 11.81
C MET A 77 -3.63 2.26 13.05
N LEU A 78 -3.26 3.54 12.99
CA LEU A 78 -2.53 4.22 14.07
C LEU A 78 -3.45 4.74 15.17
N PHE A 79 -4.55 5.42 14.81
CA PHE A 79 -5.33 6.24 15.73
C PHE A 79 -6.66 5.65 16.13
N SER A 80 -7.27 4.78 15.32
CA SER A 80 -8.54 4.18 15.69
C SER A 80 -8.35 3.23 16.88
N PRO A 81 -9.32 3.15 17.80
CA PRO A 81 -9.22 2.25 18.95
C PRO A 81 -9.30 0.78 18.52
N TRP A 82 -8.87 -0.11 19.42
CA TRP A 82 -9.08 -1.55 19.25
C TRP A 82 -10.58 -1.85 19.02
N PRO A 83 -10.96 -2.68 18.03
CA PRO A 83 -10.15 -3.63 17.27
C PRO A 83 -9.59 -3.14 15.92
N GLN A 84 -9.81 -1.88 15.57
CA GLN A 84 -9.52 -1.37 14.23
C GLN A 84 -8.11 -0.80 14.09
N GLY A 85 -7.55 -0.27 15.19
CA GLY A 85 -6.21 0.29 15.22
C GLY A 85 -5.56 0.19 16.59
N PHE A 86 -4.45 0.91 16.73
CA PHE A 86 -3.60 0.89 17.93
C PHE A 86 -4.02 1.93 18.99
N GLY A 87 -4.83 2.93 18.61
CA GLY A 87 -5.30 3.98 19.52
C GLY A 87 -4.19 4.93 20.00
N LEU A 88 -3.22 5.25 19.13
CA LEU A 88 -2.18 6.23 19.44
C LEU A 88 -2.77 7.64 19.64
N ASP A 89 -2.11 8.43 20.48
CA ASP A 89 -2.47 9.82 20.69
C ASP A 89 -2.05 10.67 19.47
N GLN A 90 -3.03 11.31 18.84
CA GLN A 90 -2.83 12.19 17.67
C GLN A 90 -1.99 13.42 17.99
N SER A 91 -1.86 13.82 19.26
CA SER A 91 -1.11 15.02 19.67
C SER A 91 0.38 14.98 19.35
N PHE A 92 0.95 13.78 19.13
CA PHE A 92 2.35 13.58 18.75
C PHE A 92 2.60 13.52 17.24
N TRP A 93 1.54 13.67 16.44
CA TRP A 93 1.56 13.46 15.00
C TRP A 93 1.12 14.73 14.27
N ASP A 94 1.79 15.00 13.16
CA ASP A 94 1.39 16.03 12.23
C ASP A 94 0.26 15.48 11.33
N ILE A 95 -0.98 15.73 11.73
CA ILE A 95 -2.17 15.28 11.00
C ILE A 95 -2.30 15.97 9.64
N GLU A 96 -1.80 17.21 9.50
CA GLU A 96 -1.83 17.93 8.23
C GLU A 96 -0.94 17.22 7.20
N SER A 97 0.23 16.72 7.62
CA SER A 97 1.09 15.92 6.73
C SER A 97 0.43 14.62 6.27
N LEU A 98 -0.40 14.00 7.10
CA LEU A 98 -1.17 12.80 6.73
C LEU A 98 -2.30 13.11 5.75
N GLU A 99 -2.99 14.24 5.94
CA GLU A 99 -4.02 14.72 5.01
C GLU A 99 -3.42 15.09 3.65
N ALA A 100 -2.25 15.73 3.64
CA ALA A 100 -1.50 16.02 2.42
C ALA A 100 -1.10 14.73 1.68
N LEU A 101 -0.66 13.70 2.41
CA LEU A 101 -0.40 12.38 1.83
C LEU A 101 -1.67 11.76 1.23
N GLY A 102 -2.83 11.92 1.90
CA GLY A 102 -4.11 11.43 1.39
C GLY A 102 -4.54 12.12 0.09
N THR A 103 -4.38 13.44 0.02
CA THR A 103 -4.65 14.23 -1.18
C THR A 103 -3.73 13.83 -2.33
N LEU A 104 -2.45 13.61 -2.04
CA LEU A 104 -1.47 13.13 -3.02
C LEU A 104 -1.84 11.74 -3.54
N ALA A 105 -2.19 10.81 -2.66
CA ALA A 105 -2.58 9.46 -3.04
C ALA A 105 -3.86 9.44 -3.89
N GLU A 106 -4.82 10.33 -3.62
CA GLU A 106 -6.02 10.49 -4.45
C GLU A 106 -5.69 11.06 -5.83
N ALA A 107 -4.82 12.07 -5.91
CA ALA A 107 -4.36 12.63 -7.18
C ALA A 107 -3.58 11.62 -8.04
N GLU A 108 -2.86 10.70 -7.40
CA GLU A 108 -2.15 9.58 -8.04
C GLU A 108 -3.08 8.40 -8.38
N GLY A 109 -4.37 8.45 -8.02
CA GLY A 109 -5.32 7.35 -8.27
C GLY A 109 -5.02 6.08 -7.46
N LEU A 110 -4.39 6.21 -6.28
CA LEU A 110 -4.01 5.08 -5.45
C LEU A 110 -5.17 4.59 -4.59
N ALA A 111 -5.79 3.49 -5.03
CA ALA A 111 -6.66 2.67 -4.20
C ALA A 111 -5.85 1.54 -3.55
N SER A 112 -5.85 1.45 -2.23
CA SER A 112 -5.03 0.48 -1.48
C SER A 112 -5.87 -0.60 -0.78
N SER A 113 -5.30 -1.79 -0.65
CA SER A 113 -5.86 -2.87 0.17
C SER A 113 -4.77 -3.44 1.08
N TRP A 114 -5.00 -3.40 2.38
CA TRP A 114 -4.03 -3.82 3.38
C TRP A 114 -4.48 -5.13 4.00
N LEU A 115 -3.64 -6.16 3.88
CA LEU A 115 -3.95 -7.49 4.40
C LEU A 115 -2.87 -7.95 5.36
N ALA A 116 -3.24 -8.10 6.63
CA ALA A 116 -2.40 -8.75 7.63
C ALA A 116 -2.54 -10.28 7.49
N THR A 117 -1.55 -10.94 6.88
CA THR A 117 -1.47 -12.40 6.84
C THR A 117 -0.52 -12.93 7.93
N GLU A 118 -0.67 -14.21 8.30
CA GLU A 118 0.33 -14.97 9.08
C GLU A 118 0.74 -14.38 10.44
N GLY A 119 -0.13 -13.58 11.07
CA GLY A 119 0.18 -12.95 12.36
C GLY A 119 1.21 -11.82 12.26
N ARG A 120 1.35 -11.19 11.10
CA ARG A 120 2.18 -9.98 10.92
C ARG A 120 1.84 -8.92 11.96
N THR A 121 2.89 -8.27 12.48
CA THR A 121 2.75 -7.13 13.37
C THR A 121 2.25 -5.91 12.60
N LEU A 122 1.61 -4.98 13.32
CA LEU A 122 1.21 -3.70 12.76
C LEU A 122 2.39 -2.94 12.15
N GLU A 123 3.54 -2.96 12.83
CA GLU A 123 4.78 -2.32 12.36
C GLU A 123 5.24 -2.90 11.01
N ALA A 124 5.24 -4.22 10.86
CA ALA A 124 5.66 -4.86 9.61
C ALA A 124 4.68 -4.57 8.46
N LEU A 125 3.37 -4.54 8.76
CA LEU A 125 2.34 -4.18 7.78
C LEU A 125 2.49 -2.71 7.35
N LEU A 126 2.62 -1.81 8.32
CA LEU A 126 2.79 -0.37 8.10
C LEU A 126 4.07 -0.07 7.32
N ALA A 127 5.20 -0.67 7.70
CA ALA A 127 6.47 -0.49 7.00
C ALA A 127 6.38 -0.95 5.54
N GLY A 128 5.74 -2.09 5.27
CA GLY A 128 5.54 -2.59 3.90
C GLY A 128 4.72 -1.62 3.05
N GLY A 129 3.61 -1.12 3.56
CA GLY A 129 2.79 -0.18 2.80
C GLY A 129 3.36 1.24 2.72
N LEU A 130 4.10 1.72 3.73
CA LEU A 130 4.86 2.97 3.64
C LEU A 130 5.94 2.88 2.55
N GLN A 131 6.60 1.73 2.43
CA GLN A 131 7.56 1.49 1.35
C GLN A 131 6.88 1.53 -0.03
N ASP A 132 5.71 0.90 -0.18
CA ASP A 132 4.96 0.95 -1.44
C ASP A 132 4.44 2.35 -1.78
N LEU A 133 4.09 3.15 -0.77
CA LEU A 133 3.70 4.55 -0.96
C LEU A 133 4.89 5.47 -1.22
N GLY A 134 6.13 4.98 -1.00
CA GLY A 134 7.33 5.80 -0.97
C GLY A 134 7.17 6.93 0.06
N CYS A 135 6.84 6.59 1.31
CA CYS A 135 6.67 7.55 2.41
C CYS A 135 7.56 7.14 3.58
N PHE A 136 8.23 8.11 4.19
CA PHE A 136 8.94 7.90 5.45
C PHE A 136 8.34 8.78 6.55
N ILE A 137 8.62 8.40 7.80
CA ILE A 137 8.06 9.03 8.97
C ILE A 137 9.20 9.63 9.82
N PRO A 138 9.60 10.88 9.57
CA PRO A 138 10.58 11.55 10.41
C PRO A 138 9.93 12.21 11.64
N LEU A 139 10.75 12.42 12.67
CA LEU A 139 10.42 13.36 13.74
C LEU A 139 10.87 14.75 13.28
N ASP A 140 9.93 15.66 13.03
CA ASP A 140 10.26 17.05 12.75
C ASP A 140 10.82 17.70 14.01
N THR A 141 12.05 18.16 13.90
CA THR A 141 12.78 18.73 15.02
C THR A 141 12.36 20.17 15.33
N GLY A 142 11.65 20.84 14.42
CA GLY A 142 11.08 22.17 14.63
C GLY A 142 9.77 22.13 15.43
N SER A 143 8.79 21.37 14.95
CA SER A 143 7.48 21.19 15.61
C SER A 143 7.51 20.19 16.78
N GLY A 144 8.45 19.23 16.77
CA GLY A 144 8.46 18.11 17.70
C GLY A 144 7.42 17.03 17.37
N LEU A 145 6.74 17.15 16.23
CA LEU A 145 5.72 16.21 15.76
C LEU A 145 6.31 15.18 14.79
N THR A 146 5.67 14.02 14.76
CA THR A 146 6.00 12.96 13.80
C THR A 146 5.21 13.21 12.51
N SER A 147 5.89 13.41 11.39
CA SER A 147 5.27 13.78 10.11
C SER A 147 5.33 12.66 9.09
N PHE A 148 4.48 12.73 8.06
CA PHE A 148 4.46 11.82 6.93
C PHE A 148 5.03 12.53 5.71
N VAL A 149 6.21 12.12 5.27
CA VAL A 149 6.93 12.78 4.17
C VAL A 149 7.01 11.84 2.97
N PRO A 150 6.35 12.17 1.84
CA PRO A 150 6.45 11.38 0.63
C PRO A 150 7.80 11.61 -0.06
N ILE A 151 8.44 10.52 -0.46
CA ILE A 151 9.62 10.47 -1.31
C ILE A 151 9.11 10.53 -2.75
N ARG A 152 9.13 11.73 -3.34
CA ARG A 152 8.74 12.01 -4.73
C ARG A 152 9.86 12.79 -5.42
N GLU A 153 9.72 13.00 -6.74
CA GLU A 153 10.60 13.91 -7.46
C GLU A 153 10.71 15.24 -6.68
N PRO A 154 11.93 15.72 -6.41
CA PRO A 154 12.13 16.86 -5.53
C PRO A 154 11.49 18.11 -6.15
N GLY A 155 10.37 18.53 -5.58
CA GLY A 155 9.80 19.86 -5.81
C GLY A 155 10.59 20.89 -5.02
N GLY A 156 11.46 21.65 -5.69
CA GLY A 156 12.20 22.75 -5.05
C GLY A 156 13.64 22.88 -5.54
N GLY A 157 14.32 23.93 -5.09
CA GLY A 157 15.76 24.05 -5.26
C GLY A 157 16.48 23.08 -4.33
N LEU A 158 17.60 22.51 -4.79
CA LEU A 158 18.49 21.73 -3.92
C LEU A 158 18.83 22.56 -2.67
N PRO A 159 18.70 21.99 -1.45
CA PRO A 159 19.08 22.71 -0.24
C PRO A 159 20.56 23.09 -0.32
N VAL A 160 20.83 24.38 -0.43
CA VAL A 160 22.20 24.90 -0.52
C VAL A 160 22.78 24.96 0.89
N ILE A 161 23.55 23.94 1.25
CA ILE A 161 24.34 23.96 2.48
C ILE A 161 25.48 24.97 2.30
N ASN A 162 25.39 26.10 3.00
CA ASN A 162 26.45 27.11 2.96
C ASN A 162 27.75 26.53 3.54
N LYS A 163 28.90 26.82 2.91
CA LYS A 163 30.23 26.43 3.41
C LYS A 163 30.48 26.79 4.87
N SER A 164 29.86 27.86 5.37
CA SER A 164 29.99 28.27 6.78
C SER A 164 29.33 27.31 7.77
N LEU A 165 28.43 26.44 7.32
CA LEU A 165 27.71 25.47 8.15
C LEU A 165 28.33 24.07 8.12
N GLN A 166 29.28 23.85 7.21
CA GLN A 166 30.04 22.60 7.07
C GLN A 166 31.21 22.59 8.05
N GLN A 167 31.32 21.52 8.84
CA GLN A 167 32.47 21.33 9.74
C GLN A 167 33.64 20.70 8.99
N GLU A 168 33.35 19.75 8.10
CA GLU A 168 34.33 19.09 7.24
C GLU A 168 33.92 19.13 5.77
N VAL A 169 34.88 18.84 4.89
CA VAL A 169 34.61 18.71 3.45
C VAL A 169 33.73 17.49 3.22
N PRO A 170 32.66 17.58 2.40
CA PRO A 170 31.77 16.44 2.18
C PRO A 170 32.53 15.24 1.61
N GLU A 171 32.29 14.08 2.21
CA GLU A 171 32.83 12.82 1.74
C GLU A 171 31.84 12.20 0.75
N ILE A 172 32.30 11.98 -0.48
CA ILE A 172 31.53 11.31 -1.51
C ILE A 172 32.00 9.86 -1.57
N ILE A 173 31.22 8.97 -0.98
CA ILE A 173 31.43 7.54 -1.10
C ILE A 173 30.75 7.11 -2.39
N THR A 174 31.55 6.99 -3.45
CA THR A 174 31.10 6.37 -4.69
C THR A 174 31.41 4.89 -4.59
N ASN A 175 30.38 4.05 -4.59
CA ASN A 175 30.57 2.62 -4.60
C ASN A 175 31.14 2.21 -5.98
N GLN A 176 32.44 1.95 -6.04
CA GLN A 176 33.13 1.54 -7.27
C GLN A 176 33.02 0.03 -7.55
N ALA A 177 32.23 -0.68 -6.75
CA ALA A 177 31.96 -2.09 -7.02
C ALA A 177 31.32 -2.24 -8.41
N GLU A 178 31.77 -3.24 -9.15
CA GLU A 178 31.17 -3.64 -10.42
C GLU A 178 29.70 -3.95 -10.16
N ALA A 179 28.81 -3.08 -10.65
CA ALA A 179 27.38 -3.23 -10.42
C ALA A 179 26.92 -4.54 -11.07
N VAL A 180 26.66 -5.56 -10.25
CA VAL A 180 26.08 -6.81 -10.72
C VAL A 180 24.76 -6.44 -11.40
N PRO A 181 24.53 -6.86 -12.65
CA PRO A 181 23.25 -6.62 -13.32
C PRO A 181 22.15 -7.29 -12.50
N ASN A 182 21.40 -6.47 -11.77
CA ASN A 182 20.29 -6.91 -10.93
C ASN A 182 19.02 -6.88 -11.76
N ARG A 183 18.33 -8.02 -11.82
CA ARG A 183 16.98 -8.10 -12.35
C ARG A 183 16.02 -8.04 -11.17
N VAL A 184 15.20 -7.00 -11.14
CA VAL A 184 14.19 -6.83 -10.09
C VAL A 184 12.88 -7.42 -10.60
N ILE A 185 12.29 -8.30 -9.81
CA ILE A 185 10.98 -8.89 -10.08
C ILE A 185 10.02 -8.33 -9.04
N PHE A 186 9.11 -7.48 -9.48
CA PHE A 186 8.04 -6.99 -8.61
C PHE A 186 6.89 -8.00 -8.62
N GLU A 187 6.39 -8.38 -7.45
CA GLU A 187 5.30 -9.34 -7.28
C GLU A 187 4.14 -8.69 -6.54
N PHE A 188 2.90 -8.85 -7.02
CA PHE A 188 1.69 -8.35 -6.34
C PHE A 188 0.54 -9.34 -6.50
N ALA A 189 -0.46 -9.26 -5.63
CA ALA A 189 -1.65 -10.11 -5.71
C ALA A 189 -2.69 -9.43 -6.62
N ASP A 190 -2.90 -9.96 -7.83
CA ASP A 190 -3.84 -9.38 -8.77
C ASP A 190 -5.25 -9.94 -8.59
N ARG A 191 -6.19 -9.05 -8.29
CA ARG A 191 -7.61 -9.36 -8.15
C ARG A 191 -8.19 -10.01 -9.40
N SER A 192 -7.79 -9.58 -10.61
CA SER A 192 -8.37 -10.07 -11.88
C SER A 192 -8.19 -11.58 -12.09
N ILE A 193 -7.17 -12.15 -11.45
CA ILE A 193 -6.85 -13.58 -11.48
C ILE A 193 -7.09 -14.28 -10.13
N ASN A 194 -8.05 -13.80 -9.35
CA ASN A 194 -8.40 -14.29 -8.01
C ASN A 194 -7.24 -14.16 -6.99
N PHE A 195 -6.61 -12.99 -6.93
CA PHE A 195 -5.50 -12.68 -6.02
C PHE A 195 -4.29 -13.61 -6.16
N ARG A 196 -4.12 -14.21 -7.34
CA ARG A 196 -2.89 -14.95 -7.66
C ARG A 196 -1.75 -13.94 -7.88
N THR A 197 -0.54 -14.38 -7.58
CA THR A 197 0.66 -13.56 -7.75
C THR A 197 0.91 -13.27 -9.22
N MET A 198 0.88 -11.99 -9.58
CA MET A 198 1.40 -11.47 -10.84
C MET A 198 2.80 -10.91 -10.65
N THR A 199 3.58 -10.91 -11.72
CA THR A 199 4.96 -10.41 -11.69
C THR A 199 5.24 -9.42 -12.81
N PHE A 200 5.92 -8.33 -12.48
CA PHE A 200 6.58 -7.45 -13.44
C PHE A 200 8.07 -7.74 -13.42
N ASN A 201 8.65 -7.87 -14.61
CA ASN A 201 10.08 -8.12 -14.76
C ASN A 201 10.74 -6.85 -15.28
N LEU A 202 11.57 -6.25 -14.45
CA LEU A 202 12.36 -5.10 -14.82
C LEU A 202 13.83 -5.52 -14.95
N GLY A 203 14.44 -5.20 -16.09
CA GLY A 203 15.83 -5.53 -16.37
C GLY A 203 16.60 -4.32 -16.85
N ASP A 204 17.80 -4.11 -16.31
CA ASP A 204 18.77 -3.16 -16.85
C ASP A 204 19.38 -3.73 -18.14
N ASP A 205 18.80 -3.34 -19.28
CA ASP A 205 19.24 -3.79 -20.61
C ASP A 205 20.59 -3.17 -21.03
N GLY A 206 21.09 -2.17 -20.28
CA GLY A 206 22.36 -1.51 -20.55
C GLY A 206 23.59 -2.39 -20.26
N LYS A 207 23.45 -3.44 -19.44
CA LYS A 207 24.57 -4.29 -18.98
C LYS A 207 24.37 -5.79 -19.20
N ALA A 208 23.26 -6.20 -19.80
CA ALA A 208 22.91 -7.60 -20.01
C ALA A 208 23.91 -8.37 -20.90
N ALA A 209 24.70 -7.69 -21.72
CA ALA A 209 25.63 -8.33 -22.66
C ALA A 209 26.97 -8.81 -22.04
N MET A 210 27.36 -8.36 -20.83
CA MET A 210 28.71 -8.61 -20.29
C MET A 210 28.81 -9.70 -19.20
N PHE A 211 27.71 -10.15 -18.60
CA PHE A 211 27.76 -11.12 -17.48
C PHE A 211 26.75 -12.27 -17.65
N GLU A 212 27.24 -13.52 -17.53
CA GLU A 212 26.41 -14.75 -17.57
C GLU A 212 25.52 -14.94 -16.32
N HIS A 213 25.80 -14.22 -15.23
CA HIS A 213 25.08 -14.35 -13.96
C HIS A 213 24.47 -13.02 -13.52
N GLN A 214 23.15 -12.94 -13.60
CA GLN A 214 22.35 -11.84 -13.05
C GLN A 214 21.72 -12.27 -11.73
N THR A 215 21.89 -11.49 -10.67
CA THR A 215 21.18 -11.71 -9.40
C THR A 215 19.72 -11.26 -9.58
N ARG A 216 18.78 -12.05 -9.06
CA ARG A 216 17.35 -11.75 -9.15
C ARG A 216 16.83 -11.40 -7.77
N ASP A 217 16.47 -10.15 -7.58
CA ASP A 217 15.85 -9.68 -6.34
C ASP A 217 14.33 -9.61 -6.55
N LYS A 218 13.61 -10.29 -5.66
CA LYS A 218 12.15 -10.28 -5.65
C LYS A 218 11.66 -9.23 -4.67
N VAL A 219 10.80 -8.35 -5.14
CA VAL A 219 10.25 -7.25 -4.36
C VAL A 219 8.73 -7.40 -4.33
N GLN A 220 8.16 -7.60 -3.15
CA GLN A 220 6.71 -7.72 -3.00
C GLN A 220 6.08 -6.33 -2.86
N ILE A 221 5.07 -6.05 -3.68
CA ILE A 221 4.13 -4.94 -3.50
C ILE A 221 2.95 -5.48 -2.70
N GLN A 222 2.69 -4.88 -1.55
CA GLN A 222 1.73 -5.34 -0.55
C GLN A 222 0.36 -4.69 -0.68
N ILE A 223 0.30 -3.41 -1.05
CA ILE A 223 -0.95 -2.63 -0.99
C ILE A 223 -1.76 -2.61 -2.30
N ALA A 224 -1.16 -3.02 -3.41
CA ALA A 224 -1.79 -3.01 -4.73
C ALA A 224 -2.64 -4.26 -4.98
N VAL A 225 -3.83 -4.07 -5.54
CA VAL A 225 -4.76 -5.15 -5.93
C VAL A 225 -5.00 -5.23 -7.43
N ASN A 226 -4.70 -4.16 -8.16
CA ASN A 226 -4.87 -4.05 -9.60
C ASN A 226 -3.53 -3.72 -10.27
N LYS A 227 -3.42 -4.09 -11.55
CA LYS A 227 -2.22 -3.89 -12.37
C LYS A 227 -1.80 -2.42 -12.46
N GLU A 228 -2.73 -1.50 -12.68
CA GLU A 228 -2.45 -0.07 -12.89
C GLU A 228 -1.82 0.59 -11.65
N ILE A 229 -2.36 0.28 -10.46
CA ILE A 229 -1.81 0.75 -9.18
C ILE A 229 -0.44 0.13 -8.92
N ALA A 230 -0.29 -1.15 -9.24
CA ALA A 230 1.00 -1.84 -9.11
C ALA A 230 2.06 -1.28 -10.06
N GLU A 231 1.70 -0.88 -11.28
CA GLU A 231 2.59 -0.18 -12.22
C GLU A 231 3.03 1.19 -11.66
N THR A 232 2.09 1.97 -11.12
CA THR A 232 2.40 3.27 -10.49
C THR A 232 3.33 3.13 -9.27
N ILE A 233 3.17 2.08 -8.46
CA ILE A 233 4.09 1.78 -7.34
C ILE A 233 5.44 1.29 -7.87
N MET A 234 5.44 0.43 -8.89
CA MET A 234 6.64 -0.13 -9.49
C MET A 234 7.55 0.97 -10.07
N GLU A 235 7.00 1.90 -10.86
CA GLU A 235 7.78 3.01 -11.44
C GLU A 235 8.52 3.84 -10.37
N ARG A 236 7.91 4.00 -9.18
CA ARG A 236 8.55 4.68 -8.06
C ARG A 236 9.66 3.83 -7.43
N ARG A 237 9.37 2.56 -7.14
CA ARG A 237 10.31 1.64 -6.50
C ARG A 237 11.46 1.23 -7.41
N GLU A 238 11.30 1.34 -8.73
CA GLU A 238 12.36 1.16 -9.71
C GLU A 238 13.54 2.09 -9.45
N LEU A 239 13.28 3.39 -9.23
CA LEU A 239 14.33 4.37 -8.95
C LEU A 239 15.09 4.07 -7.66
N GLU A 240 14.41 3.55 -6.65
CA GLU A 240 15.03 3.13 -5.38
C GLU A 240 15.92 1.89 -5.56
N THR A 241 15.48 0.95 -6.40
CA THR A 241 16.13 -0.37 -6.51
C THR A 241 17.26 -0.39 -7.54
N LEU A 242 17.11 0.37 -8.64
CA LEU A 242 18.11 0.49 -9.70
C LEU A 242 19.01 1.72 -9.54
N GLY A 243 18.66 2.67 -8.66
CA GLY A 243 19.48 3.82 -8.33
C GLY A 243 20.81 3.39 -7.72
N GLY A 244 21.88 3.47 -8.50
CA GLY A 244 23.25 3.29 -8.00
C GLY A 244 23.60 4.39 -7.01
N GLY A 245 23.43 4.11 -5.71
CA GLY A 245 23.61 5.09 -4.65
C GLY A 245 25.06 5.57 -4.55
N SER A 246 25.31 6.83 -4.90
CA SER A 246 26.42 7.58 -4.30
C SER A 246 25.94 8.10 -2.95
N ALA A 247 26.61 7.69 -1.88
CA ALA A 247 26.34 8.25 -0.56
C ALA A 247 27.22 9.50 -0.40
N VAL A 248 26.59 10.63 -0.08
CA VAL A 248 27.30 11.86 0.26
C VAL A 248 27.08 12.12 1.74
N THR A 249 28.17 12.08 2.51
CA THR A 249 28.16 12.36 3.93
C THR A 249 28.55 13.81 4.15
N PHE A 250 27.69 14.57 4.84
CA PHE A 250 27.97 15.95 5.25
C PHE A 250 28.08 16.02 6.76
N GLU A 251 29.24 16.41 7.27
CA GLU A 251 29.36 16.82 8.67
C GLU A 251 29.02 18.30 8.81
N THR A 252 27.96 18.58 9.55
CA THR A 252 27.41 19.93 9.65
C THR A 252 27.26 20.37 11.10
N SER A 253 27.35 21.68 11.31
CA SER A 253 27.21 22.28 12.63
C SER A 253 25.76 22.26 13.13
N ARG A 254 25.57 22.45 14.44
CA ARG A 254 24.24 22.47 15.11
C ARG A 254 23.22 23.44 14.48
N GLY A 255 23.68 24.46 13.76
CA GLY A 255 22.85 25.45 13.06
C GLY A 255 22.16 24.92 11.79
N THR A 256 22.57 23.76 11.27
CA THR A 256 22.03 23.16 10.05
C THR A 256 20.66 22.49 10.26
N ARG A 257 20.24 22.32 11.52
CA ARG A 257 18.92 21.79 11.91
C ARG A 257 17.74 22.56 11.31
N VAL A 258 17.95 23.81 10.89
CA VAL A 258 16.89 24.68 10.33
C VAL A 258 16.78 24.56 8.80
N LEU A 259 17.72 23.85 8.15
CA LEU A 259 17.76 23.68 6.69
C LEU A 259 17.27 22.31 6.20
N LEU A 260 17.02 21.39 7.13
CA LEU A 260 16.47 20.04 6.90
C LEU A 260 15.06 20.00 7.48
#